data_AF-A0A942GYG0-F1
#
_entry.id   AF-A0A942GYG0-F1
#
_cell.length_a   1.000
_cell.length_b   1.000
_cell.length_c   1.000
_cell.angle_alpha   90.00
_cell.angle_beta   90.00
_cell.angle_gamma   90.00
#
_symmetry.space_group_name_H-M   'P 1'
#
loop_
_entity.id
_entity.type
_entity.pdbx_description
1 polymer ?
#
loop_
_entity_poly.entity_id
_entity_poly.type
_entity_poly.pdbx_seq_one_letter_code
_entity_poly.pdbx_strand_id
1 'polypeptide(L)'
;MRTLAGLSLLGLAGAVSAQSFTLATFADPTLNATTPMITFVSANTDPLNLSGTLSGSWTGSGLTLITPNLSGGPFANARFSLATAGGGAISVSNGAVSAGVVTFRNSANAVLFSINFQSAVYNNSGVGGNFLINSGISFTNGLLNVSSFTNGAFGFAFANPTTSGNQITYTASFTSSAVPEPASLAALGLGAIALIKRRRR
;
A
#
# COMPACT_ATOMS: atom_id res chain seq x y z
N MET A 1 53.22 33.17 20.00
CA MET A 1 52.33 32.26 20.75
C MET A 1 50.95 32.89 20.90
N ARG A 2 49.97 32.49 20.08
CA ARG A 2 48.54 32.60 20.40
C ARG A 2 47.83 31.40 19.77
N THR A 3 47.51 30.45 20.64
CA THR A 3 46.73 29.24 20.43
C THR A 3 45.28 29.61 20.14
N LEU A 4 44.74 29.15 19.01
CA LEU A 4 43.30 29.09 18.73
C LEU A 4 43.02 27.77 17.99
N ALA A 5 43.12 26.67 18.73
CA ALA A 5 42.57 25.39 18.31
C ALA A 5 41.04 25.45 18.48
N GLY A 6 40.35 25.87 17.41
CA GLY A 6 38.89 25.86 17.34
C GLY A 6 38.38 24.45 17.06
N LEU A 7 38.06 23.73 18.14
CA LEU A 7 37.41 22.43 18.14
C LEU A 7 36.04 22.50 17.42
N SER A 8 35.93 22.02 16.18
CA SER A 8 34.66 21.89 15.46
C SER A 8 34.13 20.45 15.52
N LEU A 9 33.72 20.07 16.73
CA LEU A 9 33.06 18.79 17.00
C LEU A 9 31.53 19.00 17.02
N LEU A 10 30.85 19.09 15.87
CA LEU A 10 29.38 19.09 15.87
C LEU A 10 28.77 18.58 14.56
N GLY A 11 28.03 17.47 14.67
CA GLY A 11 26.82 17.23 13.88
C GLY A 11 26.93 16.24 12.73
N LEU A 12 27.29 14.97 12.98
CA LEU A 12 26.74 13.89 12.16
C LEU A 12 25.25 13.76 12.55
N ALA A 13 24.39 14.58 11.94
CA ALA A 13 22.95 14.35 11.98
C ALA A 13 22.69 13.05 11.17
N GLY A 14 22.15 12.04 11.84
CA GLY A 14 21.85 10.75 11.23
C GLY A 14 20.93 10.93 10.03
N ALA A 15 21.37 10.45 8.87
CA ALA A 15 20.49 10.29 7.73
C ALA A 15 19.43 9.25 8.10
N VAL A 16 18.22 9.72 8.39
CA VAL A 16 17.07 8.83 8.55
C VAL A 16 16.78 8.25 7.16
N SER A 17 17.15 7.00 6.92
CA SER A 17 16.85 6.32 5.68
C SER A 17 15.33 6.21 5.55
N ALA A 18 14.77 6.83 4.52
CA ALA A 18 13.40 6.52 4.12
C ALA A 18 13.37 5.07 3.62
N GLN A 19 12.73 4.19 4.37
CA GLN A 19 12.60 2.78 4.02
C GLN A 19 11.14 2.53 3.64
N SER A 20 10.92 1.96 2.45
CA SER A 20 9.65 1.32 2.11
C SER A 20 9.59 -0.03 2.79
N PHE A 21 8.46 -0.35 3.43
CA PHE A 21 8.28 -1.64 4.10
C PHE A 21 7.11 -2.40 3.47
N THR A 22 7.34 -3.67 3.18
CA THR A 22 6.24 -4.57 2.76
C THR A 22 5.50 -5.04 4.00
N LEU A 23 4.27 -4.57 4.20
CA LEU A 23 3.43 -5.00 5.33
C LEU A 23 2.89 -6.43 5.09
N ALA A 24 2.41 -6.67 3.87
CA ALA A 24 1.85 -7.93 3.45
C ALA A 24 2.11 -8.16 1.97
N THR A 25 2.44 -9.39 1.59
CA THR A 25 2.47 -9.80 0.19
C THR A 25 1.88 -11.18 0.08
N PHE A 26 1.22 -11.47 -1.05
CA PHE A 26 0.74 -12.81 -1.35
C PHE A 26 1.05 -13.13 -2.81
N ALA A 27 1.35 -14.41 -3.06
CA ALA A 27 1.45 -14.92 -4.41
C ALA A 27 0.04 -15.10 -4.99
N ASP A 28 -0.07 -15.04 -6.32
CA ASP A 28 -1.30 -15.32 -7.04
C ASP A 28 -1.86 -16.70 -6.62
N PRO A 29 -3.02 -16.78 -5.96
CA PRO A 29 -3.59 -18.06 -5.57
C PRO A 29 -4.17 -18.81 -6.77
N THR A 30 -4.36 -18.15 -7.92
CA THR A 30 -5.03 -18.74 -9.08
C THR A 30 -4.12 -18.66 -10.30
N LEU A 31 -4.04 -19.75 -11.04
CA LEU A 31 -3.34 -19.76 -12.32
C LEU A 31 -4.26 -19.32 -13.47
N ASN A 32 -5.51 -18.90 -13.17
CA ASN A 32 -6.53 -18.61 -14.16
C ASN A 32 -7.50 -17.48 -13.76
N ALA A 33 -8.01 -16.80 -14.78
CA ALA A 33 -8.92 -15.66 -14.65
C ALA A 33 -10.34 -16.00 -14.14
N THR A 34 -10.65 -17.27 -13.91
CA THR A 34 -12.01 -17.72 -13.54
C THR A 34 -12.35 -17.47 -12.08
N THR A 35 -11.36 -17.14 -11.25
CA THR A 35 -11.55 -16.83 -9.82
C THR A 35 -10.79 -15.55 -9.47
N PRO A 36 -11.33 -14.37 -9.85
CA PRO A 36 -10.63 -13.11 -9.66
C PRO A 36 -10.63 -12.67 -8.20
N MET A 37 -9.50 -12.11 -7.75
CA MET A 37 -9.36 -11.54 -6.41
C MET A 37 -9.90 -10.12 -6.32
N ILE A 38 -9.67 -9.31 -7.36
CA ILE A 38 -10.12 -7.91 -7.45
C ILE A 38 -10.94 -7.75 -8.72
N THR A 39 -12.00 -6.98 -8.61
CA THR A 39 -12.88 -6.62 -9.72
C THR A 39 -13.07 -5.11 -9.74
N PHE A 40 -12.81 -4.52 -10.89
CA PHE A 40 -13.25 -3.17 -11.22
C PHE A 40 -14.38 -3.27 -12.25
N VAL A 41 -15.52 -2.65 -11.97
CA VAL A 41 -16.64 -2.53 -12.91
C VAL A 41 -16.78 -1.07 -13.30
N SER A 42 -16.45 -0.75 -14.55
CA SER A 42 -16.61 0.59 -15.12
C SER A 42 -18.09 0.96 -15.20
N ALA A 43 -18.39 2.24 -14.96
CA ALA A 43 -19.72 2.81 -15.04
C ALA A 43 -20.27 2.84 -16.48
N ASN A 44 -19.41 2.65 -17.48
CA ASN A 44 -19.81 2.50 -18.88
C ASN A 44 -18.91 1.46 -19.58
N THR A 45 -19.12 1.26 -20.88
CA THR A 45 -18.36 0.30 -21.69
C THR A 45 -16.98 0.80 -22.12
N ASP A 46 -16.59 2.03 -21.74
CA ASP A 46 -15.27 2.56 -22.07
C ASP A 46 -14.23 2.01 -21.08
N PRO A 47 -13.23 1.23 -21.56
CA PRO A 47 -12.18 0.67 -20.70
C PRO A 47 -11.23 1.71 -20.13
N LEU A 48 -11.22 2.94 -20.68
CA LEU A 48 -10.44 4.06 -20.16
C LEU A 48 -11.21 4.87 -19.11
N ASN A 49 -12.49 4.60 -18.91
CA ASN A 49 -13.26 5.25 -17.86
C ASN A 49 -12.86 4.71 -16.48
N LEU A 50 -12.26 5.59 -15.68
CA LEU A 50 -11.87 5.30 -14.30
C LEU A 50 -12.99 5.59 -13.29
N SER A 51 -14.24 5.66 -13.73
CA SER A 51 -15.41 5.78 -12.87
C SER A 51 -16.16 4.46 -12.83
N GLY A 52 -16.56 4.01 -11.65
CA GLY A 52 -17.13 2.67 -11.49
C GLY A 52 -17.14 2.22 -10.03
N THR A 53 -17.05 0.91 -9.85
CA THR A 53 -16.93 0.30 -8.52
C THR A 53 -15.74 -0.65 -8.45
N LEU A 54 -15.04 -0.64 -7.33
CA LEU A 54 -13.93 -1.51 -7.01
C LEU A 54 -14.34 -2.44 -5.87
N SER A 55 -14.17 -3.74 -6.05
CA SER A 55 -14.43 -4.74 -5.02
C SER A 55 -13.35 -5.82 -5.07
N GLY A 56 -13.16 -6.53 -3.97
CA GLY A 56 -12.23 -7.64 -3.96
C GLY A 56 -12.46 -8.58 -2.80
N SER A 57 -12.31 -9.87 -3.04
CA SER A 57 -12.36 -10.87 -1.99
C SER A 57 -11.67 -12.15 -2.40
N TRP A 58 -11.06 -12.83 -1.44
CA TRP A 58 -10.56 -14.18 -1.60
C TRP A 58 -10.92 -15.01 -0.39
N THR A 59 -11.61 -16.13 -0.61
CA THR A 59 -12.05 -17.08 0.44
C THR A 59 -11.58 -18.51 0.18
N GLY A 60 -10.96 -18.78 -0.97
CA GLY A 60 -10.44 -20.08 -1.36
C GLY A 60 -9.10 -20.44 -0.70
N SER A 61 -8.61 -21.64 -0.98
CA SER A 61 -7.26 -22.08 -0.61
C SER A 61 -6.19 -21.49 -1.53
N GLY A 62 -4.91 -21.60 -1.16
CA GLY A 62 -3.76 -21.26 -2.03
C GLY A 62 -3.18 -19.87 -1.82
N LEU A 63 -3.95 -18.93 -1.24
CA LEU A 63 -3.41 -17.62 -0.89
C LEU A 63 -2.54 -17.73 0.36
N THR A 64 -1.24 -17.51 0.20
CA THR A 64 -0.29 -17.44 1.32
C THR A 64 0.05 -15.99 1.59
N LEU A 65 -0.36 -15.49 2.75
CA LEU A 65 -0.05 -14.12 3.18
C LEU A 65 1.29 -14.12 3.90
N ILE A 66 2.30 -13.51 3.30
CA ILE A 66 3.61 -13.30 3.90
C ILE A 66 3.62 -11.92 4.56
N THR A 67 4.06 -11.86 5.82
CA THR A 67 4.14 -10.61 6.60
C THR A 67 5.58 -10.36 7.08
N PRO A 68 6.50 -9.94 6.20
CA PRO A 68 7.95 -9.94 6.48
C PRO A 68 8.37 -9.13 7.70
N ASN A 69 7.59 -8.11 8.03
CA ASN A 69 7.88 -7.16 9.11
C ASN A 69 6.97 -7.34 10.33
N LEU A 70 6.18 -8.42 10.40
CA LEU A 70 5.27 -8.72 11.52
C LEU A 70 5.63 -10.07 12.15
N SER A 71 5.57 -10.16 13.48
CA SER A 71 5.67 -11.43 14.18
C SER A 71 4.36 -12.21 14.02
N GLY A 72 4.40 -13.37 13.36
CA GLY A 72 3.20 -14.21 13.15
C GLY A 72 3.28 -15.11 11.93
N GLY A 73 4.25 -14.83 11.03
CA GLY A 73 4.67 -15.74 9.97
C GLY A 73 3.83 -15.67 8.70
N PRO A 74 4.15 -16.52 7.72
CA PRO A 74 3.28 -16.70 6.57
C PRO A 74 1.99 -17.41 6.98
N PHE A 75 0.84 -16.87 6.59
CA PHE A 75 -0.47 -17.46 6.82
C PHE A 75 -0.95 -18.17 5.55
N ALA A 76 -0.91 -19.50 5.56
CA ALA A 76 -1.44 -20.30 4.47
C ALA A 76 -2.98 -20.24 4.42
N ASN A 77 -3.54 -20.29 3.22
CA ASN A 77 -4.98 -20.17 2.97
C ASN A 77 -5.59 -18.94 3.65
N ALA A 78 -4.84 -17.84 3.63
CA ALA A 78 -5.32 -16.57 4.13
C ALA A 78 -6.47 -16.07 3.25
N ARG A 79 -7.32 -15.23 3.84
CA ARG A 79 -8.48 -14.64 3.19
C ARG A 79 -8.29 -13.14 3.10
N PHE A 80 -8.84 -12.56 2.05
CA PHE A 80 -8.72 -11.15 1.72
C PHE A 80 -10.12 -10.57 1.47
N SER A 81 -10.34 -9.32 1.86
CA SER A 81 -11.53 -8.57 1.46
C SER A 81 -11.22 -7.08 1.32
N LEU A 82 -11.68 -6.47 0.23
CA LEU A 82 -11.67 -5.05 -0.09
C LEU A 82 -13.11 -4.59 -0.29
N ALA A 83 -13.60 -3.76 0.62
CA ALA A 83 -14.97 -3.27 0.64
C ALA A 83 -15.05 -1.90 1.30
N THR A 84 -16.20 -1.24 1.24
CA THR A 84 -16.51 -0.13 2.13
C THR A 84 -16.61 -0.63 3.58
N ALA A 85 -16.61 0.28 4.56
CA ALA A 85 -16.81 -0.09 5.96
C ALA A 85 -18.16 -0.82 6.21
N GLY A 86 -19.15 -0.61 5.34
CA GLY A 86 -20.44 -1.32 5.36
C GLY A 86 -20.47 -2.63 4.55
N GLY A 87 -19.35 -3.08 3.99
CA GLY A 87 -19.26 -4.35 3.24
C GLY A 87 -19.68 -4.27 1.77
N GLY A 88 -19.88 -3.07 1.21
CA GLY A 88 -20.22 -2.86 -0.19
C GLY A 88 -19.02 -2.65 -1.11
N ALA A 89 -19.25 -2.56 -2.42
CA ALA A 89 -18.23 -2.14 -3.37
C ALA A 89 -17.85 -0.67 -3.16
N ILE A 90 -16.58 -0.34 -3.39
CA ILE A 90 -16.04 1.00 -3.19
C ILE A 90 -16.25 1.80 -4.47
N SER A 91 -16.78 3.02 -4.35
CA SER A 91 -17.00 3.88 -5.50
C SER A 91 -15.68 4.44 -6.01
N VAL A 92 -15.53 4.46 -7.34
CA VAL A 92 -14.43 5.13 -8.03
C VAL A 92 -15.03 6.20 -8.94
N SER A 93 -14.49 7.42 -8.90
CA SER A 93 -14.91 8.52 -9.76
C SER A 93 -13.67 9.18 -10.34
N ASN A 94 -13.49 9.07 -11.65
CA ASN A 94 -12.32 9.59 -12.36
C ASN A 94 -10.99 9.19 -11.70
N GLY A 95 -10.87 7.92 -11.29
CA GLY A 95 -9.70 7.38 -10.60
C GLY A 95 -9.63 7.71 -9.10
N ALA A 96 -10.43 8.64 -8.57
CA ALA A 96 -10.53 8.86 -7.14
C ALA A 96 -11.38 7.76 -6.49
N VAL A 97 -10.86 7.09 -5.48
CA VAL A 97 -11.52 5.99 -4.77
C VAL A 97 -12.03 6.50 -3.42
N SER A 98 -13.29 6.21 -3.11
CA SER A 98 -13.92 6.58 -1.84
C SER A 98 -13.39 5.75 -0.67
N ALA A 99 -13.81 6.09 0.55
CA ALA A 99 -13.36 5.41 1.76
C ALA A 99 -13.64 3.90 1.74
N GLY A 100 -12.71 3.13 2.28
CA GLY A 100 -12.80 1.68 2.28
C GLY A 100 -11.92 1.01 3.33
N VAL A 101 -12.00 -0.31 3.34
CA VAL A 101 -11.32 -1.19 4.28
C VAL A 101 -10.76 -2.38 3.52
N VAL A 102 -9.47 -2.63 3.73
CA VAL A 102 -8.81 -3.88 3.36
C VAL A 102 -8.69 -4.73 4.62
N THR A 103 -9.15 -5.97 4.59
CA THR A 103 -9.05 -6.90 5.73
C THR A 103 -8.39 -8.19 5.31
N PHE A 104 -7.41 -8.62 6.11
CA PHE A 104 -6.77 -9.92 5.99
C PHE A 104 -7.23 -10.83 7.13
N ARG A 105 -7.53 -12.09 6.81
CA ARG A 105 -7.90 -13.12 7.80
C ARG A 105 -7.08 -14.38 7.58
N ASN A 106 -6.95 -15.20 8.60
CA ASN A 106 -6.39 -16.55 8.44
C ASN A 106 -7.43 -17.52 7.87
N SER A 107 -7.01 -18.78 7.67
CA SER A 107 -7.88 -19.86 7.18
C SER A 107 -9.11 -20.12 8.04
N ALA A 108 -9.02 -19.83 9.35
CA ALA A 108 -10.08 -19.95 10.35
C ALA A 108 -10.99 -18.71 10.46
N ASN A 109 -10.91 -17.75 9.52
CA ASN A 109 -11.64 -16.47 9.54
C ASN A 109 -11.28 -15.50 10.68
N ALA A 110 -10.25 -15.77 11.48
CA ALA A 110 -9.79 -14.80 12.46
C ALA A 110 -9.08 -13.64 11.74
N VAL A 111 -9.43 -12.41 12.10
CA VAL A 111 -8.82 -11.19 11.53
C VAL A 111 -7.35 -11.14 11.91
N LEU A 112 -6.48 -10.99 10.91
CA LEU A 112 -5.05 -10.78 11.10
C LEU A 112 -4.78 -9.30 11.36
N PHE A 113 -5.26 -8.44 10.47
CA PHE A 113 -5.29 -6.98 10.61
C PHE A 113 -6.19 -6.39 9.52
N SER A 114 -6.55 -5.11 9.69
CA SER A 114 -7.27 -4.32 8.69
C SER A 114 -6.60 -2.97 8.45
N ILE A 115 -6.76 -2.46 7.24
CA ILE A 115 -6.31 -1.15 6.79
C ILE A 115 -7.55 -0.37 6.39
N ASN A 116 -7.90 0.66 7.16
CA ASN A 116 -8.96 1.59 6.81
C ASN A 116 -8.33 2.79 6.09
N PHE A 117 -9.04 3.35 5.13
CA PHE A 117 -8.61 4.55 4.42
C PHE A 117 -9.78 5.47 4.08
N GLN A 118 -9.50 6.77 4.04
CA GLN A 118 -10.50 7.78 3.70
C GLN A 118 -10.57 8.02 2.19
N SER A 119 -9.43 7.99 1.52
CA SER A 119 -9.37 8.10 0.06
C SER A 119 -8.13 7.41 -0.52
N ALA A 120 -8.25 7.04 -1.78
CA ALA A 120 -7.20 6.41 -2.56
C ALA A 120 -7.33 6.80 -4.04
N VAL A 121 -6.34 6.40 -4.84
CA VAL A 121 -6.31 6.62 -6.29
C VAL A 121 -6.19 5.27 -6.97
N TYR A 122 -7.09 5.00 -7.91
CA TYR A 122 -7.05 3.86 -8.80
C TYR A 122 -6.54 4.31 -10.17
N ASN A 123 -5.57 3.58 -10.69
CA ASN A 123 -5.06 3.74 -12.04
C ASN A 123 -5.08 2.38 -12.73
N ASN A 124 -5.52 2.35 -13.98
CA ASN A 124 -5.38 1.19 -14.85
C ASN A 124 -4.44 1.53 -16.01
N SER A 125 -3.27 0.90 -16.04
CA SER A 125 -2.22 1.18 -17.03
C SER A 125 -2.14 0.14 -18.15
N GLY A 126 -3.11 -0.78 -18.25
CA GLY A 126 -3.16 -1.83 -19.29
C GLY A 126 -2.21 -3.01 -19.05
N VAL A 127 -1.06 -2.79 -18.41
CA VAL A 127 -0.13 -3.84 -17.93
C VAL A 127 -0.45 -4.32 -16.50
N GLY A 128 -1.37 -3.62 -15.83
CA GLY A 128 -1.77 -3.85 -14.45
C GLY A 128 -2.54 -2.66 -13.89
N GLY A 129 -3.27 -2.88 -12.81
CA GLY A 129 -3.97 -1.84 -12.06
C GLY A 129 -3.17 -1.48 -10.81
N ASN A 130 -3.15 -0.22 -10.42
CA ASN A 130 -2.58 0.21 -9.16
C ASN A 130 -3.64 0.92 -8.33
N PHE A 131 -3.63 0.64 -7.03
CA PHE A 131 -4.51 1.25 -6.06
C PHE A 131 -3.65 1.85 -4.94
N LEU A 132 -3.49 3.17 -4.96
CA LEU A 132 -2.65 3.93 -4.04
C LEU A 132 -3.51 4.65 -3.01
N ILE A 133 -3.44 4.20 -1.77
CA ILE A 133 -4.05 4.87 -0.62
C ILE A 133 -3.16 6.03 -0.20
N ASN A 134 -3.73 7.24 -0.12
CA ASN A 134 -2.97 8.48 0.07
C ASN A 134 -3.49 9.38 1.20
N SER A 135 -4.60 9.03 1.87
CA SER A 135 -5.14 9.82 2.97
C SER A 135 -5.97 9.01 3.97
N GLY A 136 -5.92 9.47 5.23
CA GLY A 136 -6.74 8.94 6.32
C GLY A 136 -6.52 7.47 6.61
N ILE A 137 -5.28 7.00 6.52
CA ILE A 137 -4.93 5.59 6.75
C ILE A 137 -4.90 5.31 8.24
N SER A 138 -5.63 4.27 8.67
CA SER A 138 -5.54 3.75 10.02
C SER A 138 -5.51 2.22 10.03
N PHE A 139 -4.73 1.66 10.93
CA PHE A 139 -4.57 0.23 11.10
C PHE A 139 -5.42 -0.26 12.27
N THR A 140 -6.09 -1.39 12.07
CA THR A 140 -6.77 -2.10 13.15
C THR A 140 -6.07 -3.41 13.38
N ASN A 141 -5.63 -3.63 14.62
CA ASN A 141 -4.99 -4.87 15.04
C ASN A 141 -6.00 -6.02 14.99
N GLY A 142 -5.51 -7.19 14.56
CA GLY A 142 -6.18 -8.47 14.77
C GLY A 142 -5.24 -9.38 15.56
N LEU A 143 -4.97 -10.57 15.03
CA LEU A 143 -3.92 -11.45 15.54
C LEU A 143 -2.51 -10.87 15.35
N LEU A 144 -2.32 -9.99 14.37
CA LEU A 144 -1.06 -9.27 14.16
C LEU A 144 -1.14 -7.87 14.77
N ASN A 145 -0.06 -7.48 15.44
CA ASN A 145 0.11 -6.13 15.94
C ASN A 145 0.68 -5.25 14.83
N VAL A 146 -0.15 -4.34 14.33
CA VAL A 146 0.17 -3.36 13.28
C VAL A 146 0.09 -1.91 13.81
N SER A 147 0.05 -1.74 15.14
CA SER A 147 -0.09 -0.41 15.76
C SER A 147 1.15 0.49 15.62
N SER A 148 2.31 -0.10 15.32
CA SER A 148 3.54 0.64 15.01
C SER A 148 3.52 1.31 13.64
N PHE A 149 2.54 0.99 12.78
CA PHE A 149 2.38 1.61 11.48
C PHE A 149 1.47 2.83 11.62
N THR A 150 2.05 4.02 11.66
CA THR A 150 1.32 5.28 11.74
C THR A 150 1.72 6.17 10.58
N ASN A 151 0.74 6.59 9.78
CA ASN A 151 0.87 7.49 8.62
C ASN A 151 1.74 6.96 7.47
N GLY A 152 1.13 6.89 6.27
CA GLY A 152 1.86 6.54 5.06
C GLY A 152 1.03 6.50 3.80
N ALA A 153 1.66 6.11 2.69
CA ALA A 153 0.97 5.72 1.46
C ALA A 153 1.08 4.21 1.29
N PHE A 154 -0.03 3.58 0.88
CA PHE A 154 -0.11 2.14 0.66
C PHE A 154 -0.49 1.88 -0.79
N GLY A 155 0.38 1.18 -1.52
CA GLY A 155 0.13 0.75 -2.89
C GLY A 155 -0.29 -0.71 -2.93
N PHE A 156 -1.37 -0.99 -3.64
CA PHE A 156 -1.71 -2.32 -4.12
C PHE A 156 -1.44 -2.35 -5.62
N ALA A 157 -0.56 -3.24 -6.05
CA ALA A 157 -0.31 -3.50 -7.47
C ALA A 157 -1.04 -4.77 -7.87
N PHE A 158 -1.92 -4.66 -8.87
CA PHE A 158 -2.74 -5.75 -9.38
C PHE A 158 -2.12 -6.31 -10.66
N ALA A 159 -2.09 -7.64 -10.79
CA ALA A 159 -1.53 -8.32 -11.96
C ALA A 159 -2.56 -9.24 -12.64
N ASN A 160 -2.19 -9.71 -13.84
CA ASN A 160 -2.99 -10.60 -14.69
C ASN A 160 -4.40 -10.04 -14.99
N PRO A 161 -4.49 -8.84 -15.61
CA PRO A 161 -5.78 -8.26 -15.94
C PRO A 161 -6.51 -9.09 -16.99
N THR A 162 -7.80 -9.34 -16.75
CA THR A 162 -8.73 -9.85 -17.76
C THR A 162 -9.88 -8.89 -17.92
N THR A 163 -10.15 -8.49 -19.17
CA THR A 163 -11.23 -7.56 -19.50
C THR A 163 -12.38 -8.32 -20.13
N SER A 164 -13.59 -8.12 -19.61
CA SER A 164 -14.83 -8.66 -20.17
C SER A 164 -15.93 -7.59 -20.10
N GLY A 165 -16.23 -6.98 -21.26
CA GLY A 165 -17.18 -5.85 -21.31
C GLY A 165 -16.66 -4.65 -20.51
N ASN A 166 -17.46 -4.16 -19.56
CA ASN A 166 -17.09 -3.07 -18.65
C ASN A 166 -16.35 -3.55 -17.38
N GLN A 167 -16.06 -4.84 -17.27
CA GLN A 167 -15.41 -5.43 -16.10
C GLN A 167 -13.94 -5.71 -16.38
N ILE A 168 -13.10 -5.37 -15.40
CA ILE A 168 -11.68 -5.71 -15.37
C ILE A 168 -11.43 -6.49 -14.09
N THR A 169 -10.85 -7.67 -14.23
CA THR A 169 -10.55 -8.55 -13.10
C THR A 169 -9.05 -8.78 -12.97
N TYR A 170 -8.59 -8.99 -11.74
CA TYR A 170 -7.19 -9.26 -11.42
C TYR A 170 -7.09 -10.47 -10.50
N THR A 171 -6.10 -11.35 -10.75
CA THR A 171 -5.90 -12.58 -9.97
C THR A 171 -4.86 -12.42 -8.87
N ALA A 172 -3.88 -11.52 -9.04
CA ALA A 172 -2.86 -11.25 -8.02
C ALA A 172 -2.89 -9.80 -7.54
N SER A 173 -2.44 -9.60 -6.30
CA SER A 173 -2.25 -8.27 -5.72
C SER A 173 -1.03 -8.26 -4.78
N PHE A 174 -0.17 -7.26 -4.94
CA PHE A 174 1.00 -7.04 -4.09
C PHE A 174 0.78 -5.79 -3.26
N THR A 175 0.94 -5.85 -1.94
CA THR A 175 0.80 -4.69 -1.06
C THR A 175 2.18 -4.16 -0.65
N SER A 176 2.51 -2.93 -1.03
CA SER A 176 3.73 -2.25 -0.60
C SER A 176 3.37 -0.95 0.13
N SER A 177 3.97 -0.70 1.30
CA SER A 177 3.89 0.60 1.94
C SER A 177 5.16 1.39 1.62
N ALA A 178 5.01 2.64 1.19
CA ALA A 178 6.13 3.53 0.90
C ALA A 178 5.88 4.87 1.58
N VAL A 179 6.82 5.28 2.44
CA VAL A 179 6.82 6.64 2.99
C VAL A 179 8.26 7.11 3.23
N PRO A 180 8.74 8.10 2.48
CA PRO A 180 9.55 9.16 3.04
C PRO A 180 8.60 10.21 3.60
N GLU A 181 8.70 10.50 4.89
CA GLU A 181 8.00 11.65 5.46
C GLU A 181 8.50 12.93 4.75
N PRO A 182 7.64 13.93 4.47
CA PRO A 182 8.06 15.22 3.94
C PRO A 182 9.19 15.87 4.76
N ALA A 183 9.23 15.59 6.06
CA ALA A 183 10.29 16.00 6.97
C ALA A 183 11.66 15.40 6.59
N SER A 184 11.71 14.15 6.13
CA SER A 184 12.95 13.49 5.69
C SER A 184 13.48 14.10 4.40
N LEU A 185 12.60 14.47 3.46
CA LEU A 185 12.98 15.22 2.26
C LEU A 185 13.45 16.64 2.60
N ALA A 186 12.77 17.32 3.52
CA ALA A 186 13.18 18.64 4.00
C ALA A 186 14.54 18.57 4.72
N ALA A 187 14.76 17.58 5.57
CA ALA A 187 16.02 17.35 6.27
C ALA A 187 17.16 17.01 5.29
N LEU A 188 16.90 16.20 4.27
CA LEU A 188 17.85 15.92 3.19
C LEU A 188 18.20 17.21 2.41
N GLY A 189 17.20 18.01 2.06
CA GLY A 189 17.39 19.29 1.39
C GLY A 189 18.24 20.26 2.22
N LEU A 190 17.95 20.38 3.52
CA LEU A 190 18.73 21.20 4.45
C LEU A 190 20.16 20.67 4.61
N GLY A 191 20.35 19.35 4.69
CA GLY A 191 21.66 18.70 4.72
C GLY A 191 22.49 18.99 3.46
N ALA A 192 21.88 18.90 2.28
CA ALA A 192 22.53 19.21 1.01
C ALA A 192 22.96 20.69 0.94
N ILE A 193 22.10 21.62 1.37
CA ILE A 193 22.41 23.06 1.43
C ILE A 193 23.58 23.32 2.39
N ALA A 194 23.61 22.65 3.55
CA ALA A 194 24.69 22.78 4.52
C ALA A 194 26.05 22.32 3.94
N LEU A 195 26.07 21.20 3.21
CA LEU A 195 27.28 20.70 2.54
C LEU A 195 27.77 21.64 1.43
N ILE A 196 26.87 22.20 0.62
CA ILE A 196 27.22 23.17 -0.42
C ILE A 196 27.82 24.44 0.20
N LYS A 197 27.25 24.94 1.30
CA LYS A 197 27.75 26.13 2.00
C LYS A 197 29.14 25.91 2.59
N ARG A 198 29.44 24.70 3.07
CA ARG A 198 30.76 24.32 3.57
C ARG A 198 31.83 24.28 2.47
N ARG A 199 31.47 23.89 1.24
CA ARG A 199 32.43 23.79 0.12
C ARG A 199 32.79 25.16 -0.48
N ARG A 200 31.99 26.20 -0.21
CA ARG A 200 32.21 27.58 -0.68
C ARG A 200 32.95 28.48 0.34
N ARG A 201 33.31 27.94 1.51
CA ARG A 201 34.18 28.59 2.48
C ARG A 201 35.52 27.87 2.50
#